data_AF-A0A7X8X9E1-F1
#
_entry.id   AF-A0A7X8X9E1-F1
#
_cell.length_a   1.000
_cell.length_b   1.000
_cell.length_c   1.000
_cell.angle_alpha   90.00
_cell.angle_beta   90.00
_cell.angle_gamma   90.00
#
_symmetry.space_group_name_H-M   'P 1'
#
loop_
_entity.id
_entity.type
_entity.pdbx_description
1 polymer ?
#
loop_
_entity_poly.entity_id
_entity_poly.type
_entity_poly.pdbx_seq_one_letter_code
_entity_poly.pdbx_strand_id
1 'polypeptide(L)' 'MNKTELVKAVADKTLLSKKDSEKAVSAVFDTITEQLAEGNKVVLVGF' A
#
# COMPACT_ATOMS: atom_id res chain seq x y z
N MET A 1 -12.16 -5.48 -4.69
CA MET A 1 -11.25 -4.35 -4.42
C MET A 1 -10.05 -4.44 -5.33
N ASN A 2 -10.03 -3.67 -6.42
CA ASN A 2 -8.86 -3.44 -7.27
C ASN A 2 -7.99 -2.29 -6.71
N LYS A 3 -6.84 -2.00 -7.33
CA LYS A 3 -5.91 -0.94 -6.86
C LYS A 3 -6.62 0.41 -6.73
N THR A 4 -7.47 0.77 -7.67
CA THR A 4 -8.22 2.04 -7.67
C THR A 4 -9.20 2.12 -6.50
N GLU A 5 -9.91 1.03 -6.23
CA GLU A 5 -10.85 0.93 -5.09
C GLU A 5 -10.10 1.00 -3.75
N LEU A 6 -8.92 0.39 -3.66
CA LEU A 6 -8.07 0.46 -2.46
C LEU A 6 -7.55 1.88 -2.22
N VAL A 7 -7.03 2.55 -3.25
CA VAL A 7 -6.55 3.95 -3.16
C VAL A 7 -7.68 4.87 -2.71
N LYS A 8 -8.89 4.68 -3.23
CA LYS A 8 -10.06 5.46 -2.79
C LYS A 8 -10.38 5.19 -1.32
N ALA A 9 -10.44 3.93 -0.90
CA ALA A 9 -10.72 3.57 0.49
C ALA A 9 -9.64 4.11 1.46
N VAL A 10 -8.37 4.13 1.05
CA VAL A 10 -7.28 4.73 1.83
C VAL A 10 -7.44 6.25 1.90
N ALA A 11 -7.72 6.92 0.79
CA ALA A 11 -7.97 8.36 0.77
C ALA A 11 -9.13 8.75 1.70
N ASP A 12 -10.24 8.03 1.60
CA ASP A 12 -11.44 8.28 2.42
C ASP A 12 -11.16 8.09 3.92
N LYS A 13 -10.36 7.07 4.30
CA LYS A 13 -10.04 6.78 5.70
C LYS A 13 -8.94 7.66 6.30
N THR A 14 -8.00 8.11 5.49
CA THR A 14 -6.83 8.89 5.93
C THR A 14 -7.00 10.39 5.74
N LEU A 15 -8.06 10.81 5.02
CA LEU A 15 -8.30 12.18 4.59
C LEU A 15 -7.17 12.76 3.73
N LEU A 16 -6.37 11.88 3.11
CA LEU A 16 -5.33 12.27 2.17
C LEU A 16 -5.91 12.56 0.79
N SER A 17 -5.18 13.34 0.00
CA SER A 17 -5.51 13.51 -1.40
C SER A 17 -5.45 12.16 -2.13
N LYS A 18 -6.22 12.02 -3.22
CA LYS A 18 -6.17 10.81 -4.06
C LYS A 18 -4.75 10.53 -4.56
N LYS A 19 -4.01 11.59 -4.91
CA LYS A 19 -2.62 11.51 -5.40
C LYS A 19 -1.67 10.98 -4.33
N ASP A 20 -1.80 11.47 -3.09
CA ASP A 20 -0.93 11.02 -2.01
C ASP A 20 -1.30 9.61 -1.54
N SER A 21 -2.58 9.27 -1.57
CA SER A 21 -3.07 7.91 -1.30
C SER A 21 -2.57 6.92 -2.35
N GLU A 22 -2.55 7.29 -3.62
CA GLU A 22 -2.01 6.46 -4.70
C GLU A 22 -0.51 6.20 -4.53
N LYS A 23 0.24 7.25 -4.18
CA LYS A 23 1.67 7.14 -3.87
C LYS A 23 1.91 6.23 -2.66
N ALA A 24 1.16 6.43 -1.57
CA ALA A 24 1.31 5.63 -0.36
C ALA A 24 1.01 4.14 -0.62
N VAL A 25 -0.10 3.84 -1.30
CA VAL A 25 -0.47 2.46 -1.64
C VAL A 25 0.58 1.82 -2.55
N SER A 26 1.06 2.55 -3.57
CA SER A 26 2.09 2.02 -4.46
C SER A 26 3.40 1.75 -3.72
N ALA A 27 3.86 2.71 -2.91
CA ALA A 27 5.08 2.55 -2.12
C ALA A 27 5.03 1.34 -1.18
N VAL A 28 3.89 1.07 -0.54
CA VAL A 28 3.72 -0.13 0.29
C VAL A 28 3.92 -1.40 -0.54
N PHE A 29 3.26 -1.53 -1.68
CA PHE A 29 3.41 -2.72 -2.52
C PHE A 29 4.82 -2.87 -3.11
N ASP A 30 5.43 -1.76 -3.51
CA ASP A 30 6.79 -1.75 -4.05
C ASP A 30 7.79 -2.22 -2.99
N THR A 31 7.73 -1.64 -1.77
CA THR A 31 8.60 -2.06 -0.66
C THR A 31 8.38 -3.52 -0.27
N ILE A 32 7.13 -4.01 -0.22
CA ILE A 32 6.87 -5.43 0.06
C ILE A 32 7.49 -6.31 -1.04
N THR A 33 7.35 -5.91 -2.31
CA THR A 33 7.87 -6.65 -3.45
C THR A 33 9.40 -6.71 -3.42
N GLU A 34 10.06 -5.59 -3.14
CA GLU A 34 11.52 -5.51 -2.98
C GLU A 34 12.01 -6.43 -1.85
N GLN A 35 11.37 -6.36 -0.68
CA GLN A 35 11.75 -7.21 0.45
C GLN A 35 11.58 -8.70 0.15
N LEU A 36 10.49 -9.09 -0.52
CA LEU A 36 10.30 -10.48 -0.93
C LEU A 36 11.31 -10.92 -1.99
N ALA A 37 11.68 -10.03 -2.93
CA ALA A 37 12.68 -10.32 -3.95
C ALA A 37 14.09 -10.53 -3.34
N GLU A 38 14.41 -9.83 -2.26
CA GLU A 38 15.64 -10.04 -1.47
C GLU A 38 15.61 -11.33 -0.64
N GLY A 39 14.50 -12.08 -0.65
CA GLY A 39 14.31 -13.27 0.17
C GLY A 39 13.95 -12.96 1.63
N ASN A 40 13.70 -11.69 1.96
CA ASN A 40 13.29 -11.28 3.29
C ASN A 40 11.82 -11.64 3.52
N LYS A 41 11.50 -12.04 4.75
CA LYS A 41 10.13 -12.32 5.15
C LYS A 41 9.44 -11.02 5.58
N VAL A 42 8.36 -10.65 4.89
CA VAL A 42 7.50 -9.54 5.32
C VAL A 42 6.40 -10.10 6.24
N VAL A 43 6.38 -9.64 7.48
CA VAL A 43 5.34 -9.97 8.46
C VAL A 43 4.64 -8.69 8.90
N LEU A 44 3.33 -8.60 8.64
CA LEU A 44 2.49 -7.50 9.06
C LEU A 44 1.66 -7.98 10.27
N VAL A 45 2.11 -7.70 11.48
CA VAL A 45 1.41 -8.15 12.70
C VAL A 45 0.04 -7.47 12.79
N GLY A 46 -1.02 -8.27 12.92
CA GLY A 46 -2.40 -7.76 12.99
C GLY A 46 -3.03 -7.49 11.62
N PHE A 47 -2.37 -7.91 10.54
CA PHE A 47 -2.94 -8.06 9.19
C PHE A 47 -3.10 -9.56 8.90
#